data_AF-A0A948ZNX5-F1
#
_entry.id   AF-A0A948ZNX5-F1
#
_cell.length_a   1.000
_cell.length_b   1.000
_cell.length_c   1.000
_cell.angle_alpha   90.00
_cell.angle_beta   90.00
_cell.angle_gamma   90.00
#
_symmetry.space_group_name_H-M   'P 1'
#
loop_
_entity.id
_entity.type
_entity.pdbx_description
1 polymer ?
#
loop_
_entity_poly.entity_id
_entity_poly.type
_entity_poly.pdbx_seq_one_letter_code
_entity_poly.pdbx_strand_id
1 'polypeptide(L)'
;MNYRTAIFCCALIVGFLPANYTWSAEPDEKLMLPPKFVKLLPLHEKLGEPRPGDWLASHPEPGQTFRQYVRNKPIKADRRRRVIYVQPLGEFTPAEKKIVALSAEFMGAYFLLPVKIREGLPLDAVPESARRKPGKFRSEQILTTHVLYEILKPRLPQDAVTFIGLTAADLWPGEGWNYVFGQASLGDRVGVWSINRFGNSDRDKESFRRCLLRTLKTATHETAHMFSMAHCTLYECNMGGCNHLGEADRSPLWLCPHCLAKLCYATGADPARRFESLIKFYKAHGLKAERKFCEKSLDLLRNK
;
A
#
# COMPACT_ATOMS: atom_id res chain seq x y z
N MET A 1 -10.39 17.73 -23.79
CA MET A 1 -9.53 16.53 -23.81
C MET A 1 -8.24 16.84 -23.08
N ASN A 2 -8.16 16.50 -21.79
CA ASN A 2 -6.93 16.62 -20.98
C ASN A 2 -6.68 15.23 -20.40
N TYR A 3 -5.66 14.54 -20.94
CA TYR A 3 -5.20 13.25 -20.45
C TYR A 3 -4.66 13.43 -19.03
N ARG A 4 -5.46 13.10 -18.02
CA ARG A 4 -4.98 12.92 -16.65
C ARG A 4 -4.36 11.53 -16.60
N THR A 5 -3.07 11.50 -16.29
CA THR A 5 -2.25 10.30 -16.11
C THR A 5 -2.84 9.45 -14.98
N ALA A 6 -3.81 8.60 -15.30
CA ALA A 6 -4.07 7.40 -14.52
C ALA A 6 -2.83 6.55 -14.71
N ILE A 7 -1.96 6.51 -13.70
CA ILE A 7 -0.89 5.52 -13.63
C ILE A 7 -1.62 4.19 -13.41
N PHE A 8 -1.95 3.52 -14.51
CA PHE A 8 -1.87 2.06 -14.54
C PHE A 8 -0.46 1.71 -14.06
N CYS A 9 -0.29 0.59 -13.35
CA CYS A 9 1.05 0.05 -13.11
C CYS A 9 1.74 -0.13 -14.48
N CYS A 10 2.48 0.90 -14.90
CA CYS A 10 2.74 1.19 -16.31
C CYS A 10 4.14 0.72 -16.65
N ALA A 11 4.22 -0.23 -17.58
CA ALA A 11 5.26 -0.20 -18.58
C ALA A 11 5.20 1.16 -19.28
N LEU A 12 6.18 2.03 -19.01
CA LEU A 12 6.42 3.19 -19.85
C LEU A 12 7.00 2.69 -21.18
N ILE A 13 6.32 3.03 -22.28
CA ILE A 13 6.94 3.08 -23.60
C ILE A 13 8.09 4.07 -23.50
N VAL A 14 9.32 3.55 -23.48
CA VAL A 14 10.55 4.32 -23.50
C VAL A 14 10.68 4.96 -24.88
N GLY A 15 10.43 6.26 -24.96
CA GLY A 15 10.98 7.07 -26.05
C GLY A 15 12.50 6.99 -25.98
N PHE A 16 13.12 6.56 -27.08
CA PHE A 16 14.57 6.51 -27.25
C PHE A 16 15.21 7.83 -26.79
N LEU A 17 15.99 7.77 -25.71
CA LEU A 17 17.02 8.75 -25.40
C LEU A 17 18.38 8.07 -25.58
N PRO A 18 19.37 8.79 -26.13
CA PRO A 18 20.59 8.18 -26.64
C PRO A 18 21.41 7.53 -25.53
N ALA A 19 21.94 6.35 -25.83
CA ALA A 19 22.89 5.62 -25.02
C ALA A 19 24.13 6.50 -24.78
N ASN A 20 24.23 7.06 -23.57
CA ASN A 20 25.46 7.43 -22.87
C ASN A 20 25.09 8.16 -21.57
N TYR A 21 24.59 7.41 -20.58
CA TYR A 21 24.57 7.88 -19.19
C TYR A 21 25.36 6.86 -18.36
N THR A 22 26.61 7.20 -18.10
CA THR A 22 27.47 6.44 -17.18
C THR A 22 26.87 6.54 -15.77
N TRP A 23 26.65 5.39 -15.12
CA TRP A 23 26.31 5.32 -13.70
C TRP A 23 27.42 5.96 -12.87
N SER A 24 27.27 7.25 -12.53
CA SER A 24 28.05 7.85 -11.45
C SER A 24 27.61 7.18 -10.15
N ALA A 25 28.57 6.69 -9.36
CA ALA A 25 28.34 6.07 -8.06
C ALA A 25 27.22 6.79 -7.28
N GLU A 26 26.18 6.05 -6.87
CA GLU A 26 25.11 6.63 -6.08
C GLU A 26 25.71 7.32 -4.84
N PRO A 27 25.30 8.55 -4.49
CA PRO A 27 25.76 9.17 -3.26
C PRO A 27 25.53 8.24 -2.06
N ASP A 28 26.44 8.24 -1.09
CA ASP A 28 26.30 7.46 0.16
C ASP A 28 24.87 7.55 0.69
N GLU A 29 24.20 6.40 0.87
CA GLU A 29 22.82 6.28 1.32
C GLU A 29 22.58 7.04 2.63
N LYS A 30 23.61 7.15 3.48
CA LYS A 30 23.60 7.95 4.71
C LYS A 30 23.38 9.43 4.45
N LEU A 31 23.80 9.94 3.28
CA LEU A 31 23.55 11.32 2.86
C LEU A 31 22.10 11.49 2.37
N MET A 32 21.43 10.43 1.92
CA MET A 32 20.08 10.50 1.34
C MET A 32 18.95 10.43 2.37
N LEU A 33 19.24 10.10 3.64
CA LEU A 33 18.28 9.95 4.72
C LEU A 33 18.52 10.93 5.88
N PRO A 34 17.47 11.42 6.55
CA PRO A 34 17.63 12.11 7.82
C PRO A 34 18.31 11.21 8.88
N PRO A 35 19.21 11.73 9.74
CA PRO A 35 20.02 10.91 10.64
C PRO A 35 19.25 9.93 11.53
N LYS A 36 18.03 10.31 11.98
CA LYS A 36 17.18 9.44 12.78
C LYS A 36 16.77 8.14 12.07
N PHE A 37 16.63 8.16 10.75
CA PHE A 37 16.27 6.96 9.97
C PHE A 37 17.51 6.14 9.58
N VAL A 38 18.69 6.76 9.48
CA VAL A 38 19.96 6.05 9.24
C VAL A 38 20.23 5.01 10.34
N LYS A 39 19.86 5.31 11.60
CA LYS A 39 19.96 4.38 12.74
C LYS A 39 19.22 3.05 12.52
N LEU A 40 18.20 3.03 11.67
CA LEU A 40 17.38 1.85 11.41
C LEU A 40 17.98 0.93 10.34
N LEU A 41 18.90 1.40 9.50
CA LEU A 41 19.47 0.64 8.38
C LEU A 41 19.96 -0.77 8.77
N PRO A 42 20.65 -0.98 9.91
CA PRO A 42 21.13 -2.32 10.30
C PRO A 42 20.03 -3.36 10.57
N LEU A 43 18.77 -2.93 10.75
CA LEU A 43 17.64 -3.84 10.94
C LEU A 43 16.99 -4.30 9.63
N HIS A 44 17.40 -3.74 8.49
CA HIS A 44 16.73 -3.96 7.20
C HIS A 44 17.63 -4.68 6.20
N GLU A 45 17.05 -5.66 5.53
CA GLU A 45 17.70 -6.43 4.47
C GLU A 45 17.53 -5.71 3.13
N LYS A 46 18.64 -5.52 2.41
CA LYS A 46 18.64 -4.99 1.04
C LYS A 46 17.86 -5.93 0.14
N LEU A 47 17.19 -5.38 -0.87
CA LEU A 47 16.45 -6.20 -1.82
C LEU A 47 17.43 -7.05 -2.62
N GLY A 48 17.21 -8.36 -2.63
CA GLY A 48 18.00 -9.29 -3.45
C GLY A 48 17.55 -9.28 -4.92
N GLU A 49 18.20 -10.11 -5.72
CA GLU A 49 17.78 -10.35 -7.11
C GLU A 49 16.35 -10.94 -7.15
N PRO A 50 15.47 -10.47 -8.04
CA PRO A 50 14.11 -10.97 -8.14
C PRO A 50 14.10 -12.43 -8.62
N ARG A 51 13.17 -13.24 -8.09
CA ARG A 51 12.98 -14.62 -8.55
C ARG A 51 12.19 -14.64 -9.86
N PRO A 52 12.27 -15.71 -10.67
CA PRO A 52 11.41 -15.86 -11.83
C PRO A 52 9.92 -15.72 -11.46
N GLY A 53 9.23 -14.78 -12.10
CA GLY A 53 7.82 -14.47 -11.83
C GLY A 53 7.56 -13.41 -10.75
N ASP A 54 8.58 -12.99 -9.99
CA ASP A 54 8.49 -11.85 -9.08
C ASP A 54 8.30 -10.54 -9.88
N TRP A 55 7.80 -9.50 -9.22
CA TRP A 55 7.40 -8.24 -9.87
C TRP A 55 8.52 -7.61 -10.69
N LEU A 56 9.68 -7.39 -10.07
CA LEU A 56 10.82 -6.72 -10.70
C LEU A 56 11.51 -7.56 -11.78
N ALA A 57 11.28 -8.88 -11.83
CA ALA A 57 11.77 -9.71 -12.93
C ALA A 57 11.02 -9.42 -14.24
N SER A 58 9.78 -8.92 -14.16
CA SER A 58 8.95 -8.59 -15.33
C SER A 58 8.76 -7.08 -15.53
N HIS A 59 8.92 -6.29 -14.46
CA HIS A 59 8.66 -4.86 -14.45
C HIS A 59 9.84 -4.11 -13.83
N PRO A 60 10.88 -3.77 -14.63
CA PRO A 60 11.99 -2.98 -14.13
C PRO A 60 11.52 -1.60 -13.67
N GLU A 61 11.84 -1.23 -12.44
CA GLU A 61 11.44 0.05 -11.85
C GLU A 61 12.66 0.79 -11.27
N PRO A 62 12.80 2.11 -11.50
CA PRO A 62 13.91 2.88 -10.97
C PRO A 62 13.80 3.14 -9.46
N GLY A 63 12.65 2.80 -8.85
CA GLY A 63 12.33 3.14 -7.47
C GLY A 63 12.20 4.64 -7.22
N GLN A 64 12.33 5.04 -5.95
CA GLN A 64 12.22 6.44 -5.54
C GLN A 64 12.96 6.65 -4.22
N THR A 65 13.98 7.52 -4.20
CA THR A 65 14.68 7.89 -2.97
C THR A 65 13.85 8.83 -2.10
N PHE A 66 14.25 9.03 -0.83
CA PHE A 66 13.57 9.99 0.06
C PHE A 66 13.69 11.43 -0.47
N ARG A 67 14.86 11.83 -0.97
CA ARG A 67 15.08 13.16 -1.55
C ARG A 67 14.23 13.40 -2.79
N GLN A 68 14.14 12.42 -3.70
CA GLN A 68 13.25 12.49 -4.87
C GLN A 68 11.79 12.62 -4.46
N TYR A 69 11.36 11.82 -3.48
CA TYR A 69 10.00 11.90 -2.92
C TYR A 69 9.66 13.31 -2.41
N VAL A 70 10.53 13.90 -1.58
CA VAL A 70 10.34 15.26 -1.05
C VAL A 70 10.28 16.30 -2.18
N ARG A 71 11.19 16.21 -3.17
CA ARG A 71 11.26 17.12 -4.32
C ARG A 71 10.00 17.08 -5.18
N ASN A 72 9.35 15.92 -5.27
CA ASN A 72 8.13 15.72 -6.06
C ASN A 72 6.85 16.29 -5.40
N LYS A 73 6.96 17.00 -4.26
CA LYS A 73 5.84 17.65 -3.56
C LYS A 73 4.66 16.68 -3.33
N PRO A 74 4.88 15.62 -2.54
CA PRO A 74 3.92 14.53 -2.39
C PRO A 74 2.64 15.01 -1.71
N ILE A 75 1.58 14.21 -1.78
CA ILE A 75 0.39 14.41 -0.94
C ILE A 75 0.81 14.33 0.54
N LYS A 76 0.36 15.30 1.34
CA LYS A 76 0.65 15.39 2.77
C LYS A 76 -0.64 15.53 3.56
N ALA A 77 -0.64 14.95 4.75
CA ALA A 77 -1.61 15.31 5.78
C ALA A 77 -1.30 16.71 6.30
N ASP A 78 -2.34 17.50 6.49
CA ASP A 78 -2.24 18.88 7.01
C ASP A 78 -3.41 19.16 7.97
N ARG A 79 -3.55 20.41 8.42
CA ARG A 79 -4.63 20.78 9.37
C ARG A 79 -6.04 20.64 8.78
N ARG A 80 -6.18 20.68 7.45
CA ARG A 80 -7.46 20.59 6.73
C ARG A 80 -7.75 19.15 6.31
N ARG A 81 -6.75 18.45 5.76
CA ARG A 81 -6.87 17.09 5.20
C ARG A 81 -5.99 16.14 6.00
N ARG A 82 -6.59 15.34 6.88
CA ARG A 82 -5.83 14.44 7.77
C ARG A 82 -6.50 13.10 8.05
N VAL A 83 -7.72 12.89 7.57
CA VAL A 83 -8.47 11.68 7.86
C VAL A 83 -8.29 10.70 6.71
N ILE A 84 -8.01 9.44 7.03
CA ILE A 84 -8.05 8.36 6.05
C ILE A 84 -9.48 7.79 6.08
N TYR A 85 -10.14 7.75 4.94
CA TYR A 85 -11.47 7.14 4.84
C TYR A 85 -11.38 5.77 4.19
N VAL A 86 -12.12 4.80 4.72
CA VAL A 86 -12.31 3.47 4.13
C VAL A 86 -13.76 3.35 3.68
N GLN A 87 -13.98 2.97 2.42
CA GLN A 87 -15.31 2.69 1.85
C GLN A 87 -15.48 1.19 1.64
N PRO A 88 -16.22 0.48 2.50
CA PRO A 88 -16.66 -0.87 2.18
C PRO A 88 -17.55 -0.82 0.92
N LEU A 89 -17.27 -1.72 -0.04
CA LEU A 89 -18.00 -1.86 -1.30
C LEU A 89 -18.39 -3.31 -1.52
N GLY A 90 -19.70 -3.57 -1.52
CA GLY A 90 -20.28 -4.90 -1.55
C GLY A 90 -20.51 -5.50 -0.17
N GLU A 91 -20.96 -6.75 -0.18
CA GLU A 91 -21.24 -7.51 1.03
C GLU A 91 -19.97 -8.16 1.59
N PHE A 92 -19.97 -8.38 2.90
CA PHE A 92 -18.87 -8.99 3.64
C PHE A 92 -19.42 -10.02 4.63
N THR A 93 -18.74 -11.16 4.75
CA THR A 93 -19.03 -12.13 5.82
C THR A 93 -18.72 -11.53 7.20
N PRO A 94 -19.21 -12.12 8.30
CA PRO A 94 -18.83 -11.65 9.65
C PRO A 94 -17.31 -11.65 9.89
N ALA A 95 -16.58 -12.64 9.36
CA ALA A 95 -15.12 -12.67 9.46
C ALA A 95 -14.48 -11.52 8.66
N GLU A 96 -14.96 -11.26 7.44
CA GLU A 96 -14.45 -10.18 6.61
C GLU A 96 -14.77 -8.80 7.20
N LYS A 97 -15.96 -8.59 7.78
CA LYS A 97 -16.30 -7.36 8.54
C LYS A 97 -15.34 -7.12 9.69
N LYS A 98 -14.92 -8.18 10.38
CA LYS A 98 -13.87 -8.09 11.41
C LYS A 98 -12.53 -7.71 10.81
N ILE A 99 -12.15 -8.25 9.66
CA ILE A 99 -10.92 -7.87 8.94
C ILE A 99 -10.96 -6.40 8.52
N VAL A 100 -12.10 -5.89 8.04
CA VAL A 100 -12.30 -4.47 7.69
C VAL A 100 -12.01 -3.57 8.90
N ALA A 101 -12.61 -3.88 10.06
CA ALA A 101 -12.43 -3.11 11.28
C ALA A 101 -10.97 -3.12 11.76
N LEU A 102 -10.34 -4.30 11.80
CA LEU A 102 -8.93 -4.44 12.20
C LEU A 102 -7.97 -3.75 11.23
N SER A 103 -8.30 -3.72 9.93
CA SER A 103 -7.51 -3.02 8.92
C SER A 103 -7.58 -1.50 9.15
N ALA A 104 -8.76 -0.95 9.45
CA ALA A 104 -8.90 0.46 9.77
C ALA A 104 -8.15 0.86 11.05
N GLU A 105 -8.23 0.04 12.11
CA GLU A 105 -7.46 0.24 13.34
C GLU A 105 -5.96 0.23 13.05
N PHE A 106 -5.50 -0.77 12.30
CA PHE A 106 -4.09 -0.90 11.91
C PHE A 106 -3.61 0.29 11.08
N MET A 107 -4.39 0.74 10.10
CA MET A 107 -4.06 1.92 9.28
C MET A 107 -3.91 3.17 10.16
N GLY A 108 -4.73 3.31 11.20
CA GLY A 108 -4.60 4.40 12.17
C GLY A 108 -3.28 4.36 12.91
N ALA A 109 -2.85 3.18 13.37
CA ALA A 109 -1.54 2.97 13.98
C ALA A 109 -0.38 3.15 12.98
N TYR A 110 -0.55 2.68 11.74
CA TYR A 110 0.47 2.66 10.70
C TYR A 110 0.78 4.05 10.14
N PHE A 111 -0.23 4.88 9.95
CA PHE A 111 -0.06 6.25 9.42
C PHE A 111 -0.04 7.32 10.52
N LEU A 112 -0.44 6.95 11.75
CA LEU A 112 -0.62 7.87 12.89
C LEU A 112 -1.62 8.98 12.57
N LEU A 113 -2.72 8.59 11.90
CA LEU A 113 -3.79 9.46 11.43
C LEU A 113 -5.15 8.89 11.82
N PRO A 114 -6.18 9.73 12.02
CA PRO A 114 -7.55 9.23 12.19
C PRO A 114 -8.03 8.43 10.98
N VAL A 115 -8.69 7.32 11.23
CA VAL A 115 -9.34 6.50 10.18
C VAL A 115 -10.84 6.45 10.44
N LYS A 116 -11.64 6.66 9.40
CA LYS A 116 -13.10 6.54 9.46
C LYS A 116 -13.58 5.54 8.41
N ILE A 117 -14.40 4.59 8.83
CA ILE A 117 -15.10 3.66 7.93
C ILE A 117 -16.44 4.31 7.56
N ARG A 118 -16.75 4.39 6.26
CA ARG A 118 -18.04 4.86 5.75
C ARG A 118 -19.09 3.75 5.81
N GLU A 119 -20.36 4.14 5.74
CA GLU A 119 -21.44 3.19 5.46
C GLU A 119 -21.14 2.45 4.15
N GLY A 120 -21.42 1.15 4.13
CA GLY A 120 -21.14 0.30 2.97
C GLY A 120 -21.94 0.73 1.75
N LEU A 121 -21.30 0.72 0.60
CA LEU A 121 -21.99 0.87 -0.69
C LEU A 121 -22.29 -0.53 -1.24
N PRO A 122 -23.49 -0.76 -1.80
CA PRO A 122 -23.77 -2.01 -2.49
C PRO A 122 -22.86 -2.16 -3.71
N LEU A 123 -22.60 -3.41 -4.10
CA LEU A 123 -21.67 -3.65 -5.21
C LEU A 123 -22.23 -3.10 -6.53
N ASP A 124 -23.56 -3.10 -6.72
CA ASP A 124 -24.30 -2.57 -7.88
C ASP A 124 -24.02 -1.08 -8.19
N ALA A 125 -23.40 -0.35 -7.26
CA ALA A 125 -22.80 0.95 -7.53
C ALA A 125 -21.74 0.91 -8.66
N VAL A 126 -21.15 -0.26 -8.92
CA VAL A 126 -20.35 -0.53 -10.12
C VAL A 126 -21.28 -1.06 -11.22
N PRO A 127 -21.43 -0.38 -12.37
CA PRO A 127 -22.32 -0.81 -13.44
C PRO A 127 -21.78 -2.05 -14.18
N GLU A 128 -22.65 -2.75 -14.91
CA GLU A 128 -22.28 -3.93 -15.72
C GLU A 128 -21.16 -3.65 -16.72
N SER A 129 -21.13 -2.44 -17.32
CA SER A 129 -20.06 -2.01 -18.23
C SER A 129 -18.67 -1.91 -17.56
N ALA A 130 -18.61 -1.90 -16.23
CA ALA A 130 -17.39 -1.88 -15.42
C ALA A 130 -17.18 -3.21 -14.67
N ARG A 131 -17.82 -4.28 -15.15
CA ARG A 131 -17.67 -5.65 -14.63
C ARG A 131 -17.24 -6.59 -15.73
N ARG A 132 -16.62 -7.70 -15.35
CA ARG A 132 -16.38 -8.82 -16.25
C ARG A 132 -16.41 -10.14 -15.51
N LYS A 133 -16.70 -11.22 -16.25
CA LYS A 133 -16.57 -12.59 -15.77
C LYS A 133 -15.50 -13.31 -16.59
N PRO A 134 -14.26 -13.46 -16.09
CA PRO A 134 -13.13 -13.98 -16.87
C PRO A 134 -13.19 -15.52 -17.10
N GLY A 135 -14.32 -16.16 -16.84
CA GLY A 135 -14.55 -17.58 -17.07
C GLY A 135 -15.71 -18.14 -16.24
N LYS A 136 -16.21 -19.32 -16.62
CA LYS A 136 -17.39 -19.97 -16.00
C LYS A 136 -17.21 -20.22 -14.49
N PHE A 137 -15.99 -20.52 -14.06
CA PHE A 137 -15.63 -20.89 -12.68
C PHE A 137 -14.92 -19.78 -11.88
N ARG A 138 -14.81 -18.57 -12.45
CA ARG A 138 -14.17 -17.44 -11.76
C ARG A 138 -15.21 -16.50 -11.18
N SER A 139 -14.87 -15.87 -10.06
CA SER A 139 -15.64 -14.76 -9.49
C SER A 139 -15.74 -13.62 -10.51
N GLU A 140 -16.83 -12.87 -10.42
CA GLU A 140 -16.94 -11.61 -11.13
C GLU A 140 -15.84 -10.64 -10.67
N GLN A 141 -15.31 -9.90 -11.63
CA GLN A 141 -14.31 -8.86 -11.41
C GLN A 141 -14.92 -7.49 -11.65
N ILE A 142 -14.58 -6.53 -10.80
CA ILE A 142 -14.92 -5.12 -10.98
C ILE A 142 -13.70 -4.32 -11.46
N LEU A 143 -13.92 -3.33 -12.31
CA LEU A 143 -12.90 -2.47 -12.87
C LEU A 143 -12.43 -1.43 -11.82
N THR A 144 -11.16 -1.49 -11.44
CA THR A 144 -10.59 -0.61 -10.40
C THR A 144 -10.67 0.87 -10.78
N THR A 145 -10.41 1.23 -12.04
CA THR A 145 -10.43 2.63 -12.49
C THR A 145 -11.82 3.24 -12.36
N HIS A 146 -12.88 2.45 -12.59
CA HIS A 146 -14.25 2.87 -12.33
C HIS A 146 -14.48 3.13 -10.83
N VAL A 147 -14.03 2.21 -9.96
CA VAL A 147 -14.11 2.41 -8.50
C VAL A 147 -13.39 3.68 -8.06
N LEU A 148 -12.16 3.90 -8.53
CA LEU A 148 -11.36 5.06 -8.18
C LEU A 148 -12.00 6.37 -8.62
N TYR A 149 -12.39 6.48 -9.90
CA TYR A 149 -12.71 7.77 -10.52
C TYR A 149 -14.20 8.08 -10.62
N GLU A 150 -15.08 7.07 -10.69
CA GLU A 150 -16.53 7.27 -10.81
C GLU A 150 -17.25 7.06 -9.46
N ILE A 151 -16.67 6.28 -8.54
CA ILE A 151 -17.26 6.03 -7.22
C ILE A 151 -16.58 6.89 -6.15
N LEU A 152 -15.28 6.69 -5.91
CA LEU A 152 -14.58 7.27 -4.76
C LEU A 152 -14.24 8.74 -4.97
N LYS A 153 -13.67 9.12 -6.11
CA LYS A 153 -13.22 10.49 -6.37
C LYS A 153 -14.35 11.53 -6.24
N PRO A 154 -15.57 11.31 -6.76
CA PRO A 154 -16.68 12.25 -6.59
C PRO A 154 -17.19 12.32 -5.14
N ARG A 155 -16.95 11.27 -4.35
CA ARG A 155 -17.39 11.14 -2.95
C ARG A 155 -16.28 11.46 -1.93
N LEU A 156 -15.11 11.91 -2.41
CA LEU A 156 -13.93 12.18 -1.59
C LEU A 156 -14.24 13.27 -0.53
N PRO A 157 -14.24 12.93 0.78
CA PRO A 157 -14.55 13.92 1.82
C PRO A 157 -13.55 15.08 1.83
N GLN A 158 -14.01 16.27 2.22
CA GLN A 158 -13.17 17.47 2.21
C GLN A 158 -11.99 17.37 3.18
N ASP A 159 -12.17 16.72 4.33
CA ASP A 159 -11.13 16.49 5.35
C ASP A 159 -10.28 15.23 5.10
N ALA A 160 -10.57 14.51 4.00
CA ALA A 160 -9.84 13.30 3.65
C ALA A 160 -8.44 13.65 3.12
N VAL A 161 -7.40 13.07 3.75
CA VAL A 161 -6.08 13.01 3.11
C VAL A 161 -6.05 11.90 2.06
N THR A 162 -6.76 10.80 2.31
CA THR A 162 -6.89 9.64 1.43
C THR A 162 -8.28 9.03 1.59
N PHE A 163 -8.86 8.50 0.51
CA PHE A 163 -10.12 7.76 0.52
C PHE A 163 -9.99 6.47 -0.28
N ILE A 164 -10.07 5.33 0.40
CA ILE A 164 -9.72 4.04 -0.18
C ILE A 164 -10.88 3.06 -0.06
N GLY A 165 -11.22 2.38 -1.15
CA GLY A 165 -12.24 1.35 -1.19
C GLY A 165 -11.71 0.00 -0.71
N LEU A 166 -12.57 -0.78 -0.05
CA LEU A 166 -12.34 -2.17 0.28
C LEU A 166 -13.50 -3.00 -0.26
N THR A 167 -13.20 -4.12 -0.92
CA THR A 167 -14.23 -5.03 -1.45
C THR A 167 -13.86 -6.50 -1.28
N ALA A 168 -14.87 -7.38 -1.18
CA ALA A 168 -14.71 -8.83 -1.33
C ALA A 168 -14.84 -9.30 -2.79
N ALA A 169 -15.22 -8.41 -3.72
CA ALA A 169 -15.21 -8.71 -5.16
C ALA A 169 -13.78 -8.75 -5.70
N ASP A 170 -13.55 -9.52 -6.77
CA ASP A 170 -12.24 -9.56 -7.40
C ASP A 170 -11.98 -8.29 -8.22
N LEU A 171 -10.72 -7.87 -8.35
CA LEU A 171 -10.34 -6.62 -9.00
C LEU A 171 -9.59 -6.87 -10.30
N TRP A 172 -9.86 -6.04 -11.29
CA TRP A 172 -9.13 -6.01 -12.54
C TRP A 172 -8.83 -4.55 -12.96
N PRO A 173 -7.60 -4.22 -13.39
CA PRO A 173 -7.27 -2.85 -13.71
C PRO A 173 -7.69 -2.39 -15.11
N GLY A 174 -7.85 -3.31 -16.06
CA GLY A 174 -7.94 -2.98 -17.49
C GLY A 174 -6.91 -3.75 -18.33
N GLU A 175 -6.87 -3.44 -19.63
CA GLU A 175 -5.65 -3.52 -20.46
C GLU A 175 -4.80 -4.80 -20.36
N GLY A 176 -5.35 -5.96 -20.72
CA GLY A 176 -4.56 -7.21 -20.82
C GLY A 176 -4.16 -7.86 -19.48
N TRP A 177 -4.47 -7.24 -18.34
CA TRP A 177 -4.20 -7.80 -17.02
C TRP A 177 -5.24 -8.84 -16.60
N ASN A 178 -4.81 -9.81 -15.79
CA ASN A 178 -5.68 -10.84 -15.22
C ASN A 178 -6.42 -10.34 -13.98
N TYR A 179 -5.71 -9.78 -13.00
CA TYR A 179 -6.27 -9.23 -11.77
C TYR A 179 -5.23 -8.36 -11.07
N VAL A 180 -5.65 -7.64 -10.02
CA VAL A 180 -4.77 -6.97 -9.05
C VAL A 180 -5.28 -7.20 -7.62
N PHE A 181 -4.41 -7.11 -6.61
CA PHE A 181 -4.85 -7.11 -5.21
C PHE A 181 -5.41 -5.74 -4.78
N GLY A 182 -4.93 -4.68 -5.42
CA GLY A 182 -5.37 -3.31 -5.23
C GLY A 182 -4.85 -2.41 -6.34
N GLN A 183 -5.31 -1.17 -6.33
CA GLN A 183 -4.79 -0.11 -7.17
C GLN A 183 -5.04 1.24 -6.51
N ALA A 184 -4.06 2.13 -6.57
CA ALA A 184 -4.15 3.49 -6.06
C ALA A 184 -3.59 4.52 -7.04
N SER A 185 -4.17 5.73 -7.02
CA SER A 185 -3.59 6.87 -7.71
C SER A 185 -2.54 7.56 -6.83
N LEU A 186 -1.36 7.83 -7.41
CA LEU A 186 -0.27 8.54 -6.73
C LEU A 186 -0.57 10.01 -6.41
N GLY A 187 -1.59 10.61 -7.04
CA GLY A 187 -1.90 12.03 -6.90
C GLY A 187 -3.37 12.34 -6.57
N ASP A 188 -4.29 11.43 -6.88
CA ASP A 188 -5.73 11.72 -6.74
C ASP A 188 -6.32 11.40 -5.38
N ARG A 189 -5.53 10.83 -4.46
CA ARG A 189 -5.94 10.48 -3.09
C ARG A 189 -7.06 9.43 -3.03
N VAL A 190 -7.18 8.61 -4.08
CA VAL A 190 -8.15 7.51 -4.17
C VAL A 190 -7.43 6.20 -4.50
N GLY A 191 -7.94 5.10 -3.96
CA GLY A 191 -7.44 3.76 -4.22
C GLY A 191 -8.48 2.70 -3.86
N VAL A 192 -8.20 1.44 -4.16
CA VAL A 192 -9.05 0.30 -3.80
C VAL A 192 -8.17 -0.92 -3.53
N TRP A 193 -8.56 -1.76 -2.59
CA TRP A 193 -8.01 -3.12 -2.47
C TRP A 193 -9.11 -4.15 -2.27
N SER A 194 -8.77 -5.41 -2.53
CA SER A 194 -9.68 -6.55 -2.41
C SER A 194 -9.14 -7.66 -1.54
N ILE A 195 -10.03 -8.28 -0.77
CA ILE A 195 -9.74 -9.47 0.04
C ILE A 195 -10.00 -10.79 -0.69
N ASN A 196 -10.59 -10.75 -1.90
CA ASN A 196 -11.09 -11.93 -2.63
C ASN A 196 -10.05 -13.05 -2.76
N ARG A 197 -8.78 -12.66 -2.94
CA ARG A 197 -7.67 -13.59 -3.23
C ARG A 197 -6.86 -13.96 -2.00
N PHE A 198 -7.23 -13.52 -0.80
CA PHE A 198 -6.42 -13.75 0.41
C PHE A 198 -6.72 -15.05 1.13
N GLY A 199 -7.65 -15.85 0.61
CA GLY A 199 -8.09 -17.12 1.17
C GLY A 199 -9.41 -16.98 1.93
N ASN A 200 -10.00 -18.12 2.32
CA ASN A 200 -11.27 -18.13 3.03
C ASN A 200 -11.07 -17.80 4.51
N SER A 201 -11.40 -16.58 4.93
CA SER A 201 -11.28 -16.12 6.32
C SER A 201 -12.23 -16.82 7.29
N ASP A 202 -13.30 -17.44 6.80
CA ASP A 202 -14.32 -18.12 7.61
C ASP A 202 -13.94 -19.58 7.92
N ARG A 203 -12.89 -20.13 7.29
CA ARG A 203 -12.53 -21.55 7.42
C ARG A 203 -12.04 -21.92 8.82
N ASP A 204 -11.02 -21.20 9.31
CA ASP A 204 -10.36 -21.47 10.59
C ASP A 204 -9.52 -20.25 11.04
N LYS A 205 -9.00 -20.31 12.27
CA LYS A 205 -8.22 -19.20 12.87
C LYS A 205 -6.95 -18.86 12.08
N GLU A 206 -6.30 -19.85 11.47
CA GLU A 206 -5.07 -19.64 10.70
C GLU A 206 -5.37 -18.99 9.35
N SER A 207 -6.46 -19.40 8.69
CA SER A 207 -6.95 -18.81 7.45
C SER A 207 -7.42 -17.37 7.67
N PHE A 208 -8.11 -17.09 8.78
CA PHE A 208 -8.44 -15.72 9.22
C PHE A 208 -7.17 -14.88 9.40
N ARG A 209 -6.18 -15.39 10.16
CA ARG A 209 -4.93 -14.68 10.43
C ARG A 209 -4.14 -14.38 9.16
N ARG A 210 -4.07 -15.34 8.23
CA ARG A 210 -3.42 -15.16 6.92
C ARG A 210 -4.14 -14.11 6.08
N CYS A 211 -5.46 -14.18 6.00
CA CYS A 211 -6.27 -13.21 5.27
C CYS A 211 -6.10 -11.80 5.85
N LEU A 212 -6.13 -11.68 7.19
CA LEU A 212 -5.85 -10.42 7.87
C LEU A 212 -4.46 -9.88 7.50
N LEU A 213 -3.40 -10.67 7.63
CA LEU A 213 -2.04 -10.20 7.35
C LEU A 213 -1.87 -9.69 5.91
N ARG A 214 -2.41 -10.43 4.93
CA ARG A 214 -2.41 -10.01 3.52
C ARG A 214 -3.20 -8.72 3.29
N THR A 215 -4.33 -8.58 3.99
CA THR A 215 -5.14 -7.36 3.97
C THR A 215 -4.38 -6.18 4.56
N LEU A 216 -3.71 -6.35 5.71
CA LEU A 216 -2.92 -5.28 6.34
C LEU A 216 -1.80 -4.79 5.42
N LYS A 217 -1.07 -5.71 4.76
CA LYS A 217 -0.03 -5.38 3.78
C LYS A 217 -0.60 -4.57 2.63
N THR A 218 -1.62 -5.11 1.95
CA THR A 218 -2.20 -4.49 0.76
C THR A 218 -2.86 -3.15 1.07
N ALA A 219 -3.66 -3.06 2.13
CA ALA A 219 -4.33 -1.82 2.52
C ALA A 219 -3.33 -0.68 2.78
N THR A 220 -2.24 -0.98 3.49
CA THR A 220 -1.20 0.03 3.79
C THR A 220 -0.31 0.33 2.59
N HIS A 221 -0.05 -0.64 1.72
CA HIS A 221 0.66 -0.45 0.46
C HIS A 221 -0.08 0.52 -0.47
N GLU A 222 -1.35 0.23 -0.78
CA GLU A 222 -2.19 1.08 -1.63
C GLU A 222 -2.41 2.46 -1.00
N THR A 223 -2.60 2.53 0.32
CA THR A 223 -2.72 3.83 1.00
C THR A 223 -1.43 4.64 0.92
N ALA A 224 -0.26 4.02 0.98
CA ALA A 224 1.02 4.71 0.84
C ALA A 224 1.25 5.21 -0.60
N HIS A 225 0.78 4.50 -1.63
CA HIS A 225 0.69 5.04 -2.98
C HIS A 225 -0.10 6.35 -3.04
N MET A 226 -1.22 6.45 -2.30
CA MET A 226 -2.02 7.68 -2.25
C MET A 226 -1.32 8.85 -1.55
N PHE A 227 -0.22 8.58 -0.82
CA PHE A 227 0.75 9.57 -0.35
C PHE A 227 1.90 9.83 -1.35
N SER A 228 1.70 9.49 -2.62
CA SER A 228 2.68 9.64 -3.73
C SER A 228 3.94 8.79 -3.60
N MET A 229 3.90 7.71 -2.82
CA MET A 229 5.03 6.79 -2.68
C MET A 229 5.07 5.84 -3.87
N ALA A 230 6.20 5.77 -4.59
CA ALA A 230 6.41 4.71 -5.58
C ALA A 230 6.86 3.41 -4.91
N HIS A 231 6.91 2.31 -5.66
CA HIS A 231 7.48 1.07 -5.17
C HIS A 231 8.91 1.25 -4.66
N CYS A 232 9.26 0.42 -3.67
CA CYS A 232 10.58 0.33 -3.08
C CYS A 232 11.37 -0.75 -3.79
N THR A 233 12.51 -0.37 -4.37
CA THR A 233 13.45 -1.28 -5.04
C THR A 233 14.77 -1.41 -4.29
N LEU A 234 14.87 -0.84 -3.08
CA LEU A 234 16.12 -0.76 -2.30
C LEU A 234 16.24 -1.84 -1.21
N TYR A 235 15.11 -2.26 -0.63
CA TYR A 235 15.04 -3.11 0.55
C TYR A 235 13.83 -4.03 0.49
N GLU A 236 13.89 -5.12 1.24
CA GLU A 236 12.71 -5.86 1.67
C GLU A 236 11.77 -4.92 2.46
N CYS A 237 10.64 -4.58 1.85
CA CYS A 237 9.78 -3.50 2.30
C CYS A 237 8.32 -3.78 1.91
N ASN A 238 7.37 -3.35 2.74
CA ASN A 238 5.93 -3.43 2.40
C ASN A 238 5.57 -2.61 1.13
N MET A 239 6.43 -1.68 0.72
CA MET A 239 6.27 -0.93 -0.53
C MET A 239 6.96 -1.56 -1.73
N GLY A 240 7.55 -2.76 -1.61
CA GLY A 240 8.00 -3.50 -2.79
C GLY A 240 6.79 -3.90 -3.66
N GLY A 241 6.94 -3.79 -4.98
CA GLY A 241 5.93 -4.27 -5.91
C GLY A 241 5.77 -5.79 -5.78
N CYS A 242 4.57 -6.30 -6.11
CA CYS A 242 4.28 -7.72 -5.99
C CYS A 242 3.38 -8.22 -7.12
N ASN A 243 3.75 -9.35 -7.72
CA ASN A 243 3.04 -9.99 -8.82
C ASN A 243 2.12 -11.13 -8.37
N HIS A 244 2.43 -11.80 -7.26
CA HIS A 244 1.64 -12.95 -6.77
C HIS A 244 1.71 -13.14 -5.25
N LEU A 245 0.75 -13.87 -4.67
CA LEU A 245 0.66 -14.08 -3.20
C LEU A 245 1.93 -14.65 -2.58
N GLY A 246 2.61 -15.56 -3.28
CA GLY A 246 3.86 -16.13 -2.78
C GLY A 246 4.99 -15.10 -2.59
N GLU A 247 5.00 -14.01 -3.35
CA GLU A 247 5.94 -12.89 -3.21
C GLU A 247 5.45 -11.97 -2.08
N ALA A 248 4.16 -11.60 -2.10
CA ALA A 248 3.54 -10.79 -1.05
C ALA A 248 3.70 -11.39 0.36
N ASP A 249 3.63 -12.72 0.47
CA ASP A 249 3.76 -13.42 1.75
C ASP A 249 5.19 -13.38 2.30
N ARG A 250 6.22 -13.35 1.42
CA ARG A 250 7.63 -13.24 1.80
C ARG A 250 8.02 -11.80 2.19
N SER A 251 7.44 -10.80 1.52
CA SER A 251 7.74 -9.40 1.81
C SER A 251 7.29 -9.00 3.22
N PRO A 252 7.99 -8.10 3.93
CA PRO A 252 7.61 -7.71 5.28
C PRO A 252 6.42 -6.75 5.30
N LEU A 253 5.72 -6.68 6.45
CA LEU A 253 4.67 -5.66 6.70
C LEU A 253 5.24 -4.27 7.06
N TRP A 254 6.50 -4.19 7.46
CA TRP A 254 7.17 -2.93 7.83
C TRP A 254 7.76 -2.19 6.62
N LEU A 255 7.99 -0.90 6.80
CA LEU A 255 8.67 -0.04 5.84
C LEU A 255 10.17 -0.05 6.09
N CYS A 256 10.97 -0.05 5.03
CA CYS A 256 12.40 0.28 5.11
C CYS A 256 12.61 1.74 5.56
N PRO A 257 13.84 2.15 5.93
CA PRO A 257 14.09 3.48 6.47
C PRO A 257 13.74 4.60 5.49
N HIS A 258 13.92 4.38 4.19
CA HIS A 258 13.49 5.31 3.14
C HIS A 258 11.97 5.49 3.13
N CYS A 259 11.21 4.40 3.06
CA CYS A 259 9.76 4.48 2.99
C CYS A 259 9.15 4.97 4.32
N LEU A 260 9.76 4.63 5.46
CA LEU A 260 9.37 5.19 6.76
C LEU A 260 9.62 6.70 6.82
N ALA A 261 10.76 7.18 6.31
CA ALA A 261 11.05 8.61 6.23
C ALA A 261 10.03 9.35 5.34
N LYS A 262 9.68 8.76 4.20
CA LYS A 262 8.63 9.29 3.32
C LYS A 262 7.28 9.35 4.04
N LEU A 263 6.87 8.27 4.72
CA LEU A 263 5.63 8.23 5.50
C LEU A 263 5.61 9.32 6.58
N CYS A 264 6.66 9.41 7.40
CA CYS A 264 6.75 10.45 8.44
C CYS A 264 6.73 11.86 7.86
N TYR A 265 7.35 12.08 6.68
CA TYR A 265 7.29 13.36 5.98
C TYR A 265 5.88 13.69 5.48
N ALA A 266 5.15 12.69 4.94
CA ALA A 266 3.80 12.85 4.42
C ALA A 266 2.77 13.06 5.52
N THR A 267 2.84 12.31 6.62
CA THR A 267 1.81 12.31 7.66
C THR A 267 2.12 13.22 8.84
N GLY A 268 3.39 13.64 9.00
CA GLY A 268 3.88 14.31 10.20
C GLY A 268 4.04 13.37 11.41
N ALA A 269 3.94 12.04 11.21
CA ALA A 269 4.09 11.07 12.28
C ALA A 269 5.50 11.11 12.89
N ASP A 270 5.55 11.11 14.22
CA ASP A 270 6.77 10.77 14.94
C ASP A 270 7.02 9.25 14.83
N PRO A 271 8.21 8.81 14.36
CA PRO A 271 8.46 7.39 14.14
C PRO A 271 8.46 6.56 15.43
N ALA A 272 8.87 7.11 16.58
CA ALA A 272 8.84 6.38 17.85
C ALA A 272 7.39 6.14 18.30
N ARG A 273 6.55 7.17 18.29
CA ARG A 273 5.11 7.06 18.59
C ARG A 273 4.39 6.09 17.64
N ARG A 274 4.78 6.07 16.37
CA ARG A 274 4.27 5.11 15.38
C ARG A 274 4.61 3.67 15.80
N PHE A 275 5.87 3.40 16.14
CA PHE A 275 6.26 2.06 16.59
C PHE A 275 5.57 1.65 17.89
N GLU A 276 5.39 2.54 18.87
CA GLU A 276 4.60 2.27 20.08
C GLU A 276 3.17 1.85 19.75
N SER A 277 2.51 2.59 18.85
CA SER A 277 1.14 2.29 18.41
C SER A 277 1.06 0.92 17.71
N LEU A 278 2.02 0.63 16.83
CA LEU A 278 2.11 -0.65 16.14
C LEU A 278 2.40 -1.82 17.10
N ILE A 279 3.28 -1.65 18.09
CA ILE A 279 3.57 -2.66 19.11
C ILE A 279 2.28 -3.04 19.87
N LYS A 280 1.46 -2.04 20.24
CA LYS A 280 0.16 -2.27 20.89
C LYS A 280 -0.75 -3.13 20.02
N PHE A 281 -0.92 -2.76 18.75
CA PHE A 281 -1.74 -3.52 17.79
C PHE A 281 -1.21 -4.96 17.61
N TYR A 282 0.08 -5.11 17.34
CA TYR A 282 0.69 -6.42 17.11
C TYR A 282 0.63 -7.33 18.34
N LYS A 283 0.76 -6.77 19.55
CA LYS A 283 0.57 -7.52 20.80
C LYS A 283 -0.87 -8.01 20.94
N ALA A 284 -1.86 -7.16 20.65
CA ALA A 284 -3.27 -7.53 20.75
C ALA A 284 -3.69 -8.63 19.77
N HIS A 285 -3.03 -8.72 18.60
CA HIS A 285 -3.38 -9.67 17.54
C HIS A 285 -2.36 -10.80 17.34
N GLY A 286 -1.39 -10.95 18.24
CA GLY A 286 -0.42 -12.05 18.22
C GLY A 286 0.55 -12.03 17.03
N LEU A 287 0.82 -10.85 16.46
CA LEU A 287 1.78 -10.65 15.36
C LEU A 287 3.20 -10.50 15.92
N LYS A 288 3.75 -11.62 16.42
CA LYS A 288 4.98 -11.66 17.23
C LYS A 288 6.22 -11.17 16.48
N ALA A 289 6.36 -11.52 15.20
CA ALA A 289 7.52 -11.14 14.39
C ALA A 289 7.55 -9.62 14.14
N GLU A 290 6.41 -9.08 13.74
CA GLU A 290 6.19 -7.65 13.49
C GLU A 290 6.35 -6.84 14.78
N ARG A 291 5.86 -7.35 15.92
CA ARG A 291 6.06 -6.75 17.24
C ARG A 291 7.55 -6.66 17.58
N LYS A 292 8.28 -7.78 17.49
CA LYS A 292 9.71 -7.85 17.81
C LYS A 292 10.53 -6.90 16.92
N PHE A 293 10.16 -6.78 15.64
CA PHE A 293 10.78 -5.83 14.74
C PHE A 293 10.56 -4.37 15.20
N CYS A 294 9.34 -4.02 15.59
CA CYS A 294 9.01 -2.67 16.07
C CYS A 294 9.67 -2.35 17.42
N GLU A 295 9.76 -3.30 18.35
CA GLU A 295 10.45 -3.15 19.64
C GLU A 295 11.93 -2.79 19.40
N LYS A 296 12.64 -3.57 18.59
CA LYS A 296 14.03 -3.27 18.21
C LYS A 296 14.19 -1.91 17.53
N SER A 297 13.27 -1.56 16.64
CA SER A 297 13.30 -0.28 15.92
C SER A 297 13.09 0.90 16.88
N LEU A 298 12.18 0.76 17.84
CA LEU A 298 11.92 1.77 18.86
C LEU A 298 13.13 1.99 19.78
N ASP A 299 13.81 0.91 20.18
CA ASP A 299 15.01 0.99 21.00
C ASP A 299 16.13 1.77 20.27
N LEU A 300 16.37 1.49 18.99
CA LEU A 300 17.37 2.23 18.20
C LEU A 300 17.03 3.72 18.01
N LEU A 301 15.74 4.08 17.96
CA LEU A 301 15.33 5.48 17.85
C LEU A 301 15.45 6.24 19.17
N ARG A 302 15.28 5.56 20.31
CA ARG A 302 15.35 6.17 21.64
C ARG A 302 16.78 6.26 22.18
N ASN A 303 17.65 5.34 21.79
CA ASN A 303 19.04 5.34 22.20
C ASN A 303 19.81 6.47 21.47
N LYS A 304 20.44 7.35 22.24
CA LYS A 304 21.18 8.52 21.74
C LYS A 304 22.39 8.10 20.93
#